data_AF-A0A804IRV0-F1
#
_entry.id   AF-A0A804IRV0-F1
#
_cell.length_a   1.000
_cell.length_b   1.000
_cell.length_c   1.000
_cell.angle_alpha   90.00
_cell.angle_beta   90.00
_cell.angle_gamma   90.00
#
_symmetry.space_group_name_H-M   'P 1'
#
loop_
_entity.id
_entity.type
_entity.pdbx_description
1 polymer ?
#
loop_
_entity_poly.entity_id
_entity_poly.type
_entity_poly.pdbx_seq_one_letter_code
_entity_poly.pdbx_strand_id
1 'polypeptide(L)' 'MQDTSVLGVESHKLHLHGDNFIIEQGFDNYDLMNDPAKLNLVDLVERNTIDIPTSGWVVNRFLADNPGLSRLECIFS' A
#
# COMPACT_ATOMS: atom_id res chain seq x y z
N MET A 1 25.61 -7.67 -4.53
CA MET A 1 25.87 -6.23 -4.64
C MET A 1 24.53 -5.56 -4.43
N GLN A 2 24.36 -4.81 -3.34
CA GLN A 2 23.11 -4.12 -3.04
C GLN A 2 23.32 -2.68 -3.50
N ASP A 3 22.74 -2.34 -4.65
CA ASP A 3 22.89 -1.00 -5.23
C ASP A 3 22.29 0.05 -4.30
N THR A 4 23.05 1.12 -4.07
CA THR A 4 22.64 2.32 -3.34
C THR A 4 22.51 3.50 -4.29
N SER A 5 22.12 3.24 -5.54
CA SER A 5 21.64 4.31 -6.40
C SER A 5 20.27 4.76 -5.88
N VAL A 6 20.16 6.02 -5.46
CA VAL A 6 18.89 6.73 -5.45
C VAL A 6 18.48 6.86 -6.91
N LEU A 7 17.84 5.81 -7.43
CA LEU A 7 17.03 5.90 -8.63
C LEU A 7 15.88 6.86 -8.28
N GLY A 8 15.33 7.54 -9.28
CA GLY A 8 14.31 8.57 -9.07
C GLY A 8 13.08 8.06 -8.31
N VAL A 9 12.08 8.91 -8.14
CA VAL A 9 10.83 8.41 -7.53
C VAL A 9 10.26 7.31 -8.42
N GLU A 10 10.09 6.11 -7.85
CA GLU A 10 9.66 4.90 -8.55
C GLU A 10 8.30 4.43 -8.04
N SER A 11 7.57 3.74 -8.90
CA SER A 11 6.39 2.99 -8.49
C SER A 11 6.81 1.64 -7.90
N HIS A 12 6.16 1.19 -6.84
CA HIS A 12 6.46 -0.09 -6.18
C HIS A 12 5.21 -0.95 -6.09
N LYS A 13 5.32 -2.27 -6.08
CA LYS A 13 4.17 -3.14 -5.78
C LYS A 13 4.28 -3.66 -4.36
N LEU A 14 3.24 -3.49 -3.57
CA LEU A 14 3.16 -3.96 -2.20
C LEU A 14 2.27 -5.21 -2.15
N HIS A 15 2.77 -6.28 -1.53
CA HIS A 15 2.06 -7.53 -1.34
C HIS A 15 1.96 -7.88 0.14
N LEU A 16 0.78 -8.30 0.59
CA LEU A 16 0.55 -8.80 1.95
C LEU A 16 0.27 -10.30 1.89
N HIS A 17 1.13 -11.08 2.53
CA HIS A 17 0.91 -12.51 2.72
C HIS A 17 -0.13 -12.76 3.80
N GLY A 18 -1.01 -13.72 3.55
CA GLY A 18 -1.93 -14.26 4.55
C GLY A 18 -3.23 -13.50 4.74
N ASP A 19 -3.35 -12.28 4.19
CA ASP A 19 -4.50 -11.40 4.37
C ASP A 19 -4.82 -10.60 3.09
N ASN A 20 -6.08 -10.22 2.92
CA ASN A 20 -6.48 -9.18 1.98
C ASN A 20 -6.63 -7.84 2.71
N PHE A 21 -6.44 -6.75 2.00
CA PHE A 21 -6.60 -5.40 2.48
C PHE A 21 -7.47 -4.55 1.55
N ILE A 22 -8.05 -3.53 2.14
CA ILE A 22 -8.83 -2.48 1.52
C ILE A 22 -7.90 -1.32 1.22
N ILE A 23 -8.08 -0.70 0.06
CA ILE A 23 -7.10 0.22 -0.52
C ILE A 23 -7.72 1.58 -0.79
N GLU A 24 -6.98 2.63 -0.45
CA GLU A 24 -7.08 3.95 -1.07
C GLU A 24 -5.70 4.40 -1.56
N GLN A 25 -5.63 5.20 -2.62
CA GLN A 25 -4.38 5.70 -3.17
C GLN A 25 -4.46 7.19 -3.51
N GLY A 26 -3.32 7.85 -3.50
CA GLY A 26 -3.21 9.21 -3.99
C GLY A 26 -1.84 9.52 -4.54
N PHE A 27 -1.73 10.72 -5.09
CA PHE A 27 -0.47 11.30 -5.52
C PHE A 27 -0.04 12.36 -4.50
N ASP A 28 1.22 12.80 -4.63
CA ASP A 28 1.88 13.72 -3.72
C ASP A 28 2.00 13.16 -2.29
N ASN A 29 2.23 14.03 -1.30
CA ASN A 29 2.34 13.63 0.09
C ASN A 29 0.96 13.45 0.72
N TYR A 30 0.78 12.38 1.50
CA TYR A 30 -0.46 12.15 2.26
C TYR A 30 -0.73 13.30 3.24
N ASP A 31 -1.90 13.92 3.13
CA ASP A 31 -2.39 14.96 4.02
C ASP A 31 -3.20 14.35 5.16
N LEU A 32 -2.60 14.32 6.35
CA LEU A 32 -3.21 13.78 7.58
C LEU A 32 -4.53 14.45 7.97
N MET A 33 -4.80 15.67 7.49
CA MET A 33 -6.03 16.41 7.81
C MET A 33 -7.12 16.23 6.76
N ASN A 34 -6.76 16.19 5.48
CA ASN A 34 -7.72 16.23 4.37
C ASN A 34 -7.96 14.88 3.69
N ASP A 35 -6.95 14.01 3.61
CA ASP A 35 -7.07 12.72 2.90
C ASP A 35 -7.88 11.64 3.65
N PRO A 36 -7.95 11.59 5.00
CA PRO A 36 -8.81 10.63 5.69
C PRO A 36 -10.29 10.70 5.28
N ALA A 37 -10.78 11.89 4.89
CA ALA A 37 -12.16 12.09 4.45
C ALA A 37 -12.43 11.53 3.05
N LYS A 38 -11.39 11.22 2.26
CA LYS A 38 -11.49 10.65 0.92
C LYS A 38 -11.52 9.12 0.93
N LEU A 39 -11.16 8.48 2.06
CA LEU A 39 -11.13 7.03 2.19
C LEU A 39 -12.54 6.46 1.97
N ASN A 40 -12.70 5.60 0.98
CA ASN A 40 -13.92 4.81 0.84
C ASN A 40 -14.00 3.79 1.99
N LEU A 41 -15.02 3.92 2.84
CA LEU A 41 -15.27 3.00 3.98
C LEU A 41 -16.56 2.17 3.82
N VAL A 42 -17.22 2.27 2.66
CA VAL A 42 -18.57 1.70 2.45
C VAL A 42 -18.53 0.54 1.46
N ASP A 43 -17.92 0.74 0.30
CA ASP A 43 -17.88 -0.27 -0.78
C ASP A 43 -16.45 -0.65 -1.11
N LEU A 44 -15.96 -1.68 -0.41
CA LEU A 44 -14.53 -1.93 -0.28
C LEU A 44 -14.09 -3.03 -1.25
N VAL A 45 -13.13 -2.70 -2.11
CA VAL A 45 -12.47 -3.72 -2.95
C VAL A 45 -11.28 -4.28 -2.19
N GLU A 46 -11.41 -5.52 -1.73
CA GLU A 46 -10.33 -6.26 -1.09
C GLU A 46 -9.31 -6.76 -2.14
N ARG A 47 -8.01 -6.58 -1.86
CA ARG A 47 -6.89 -7.11 -2.65
C ARG A 47 -5.75 -7.51 -1.73
N ASN A 48 -4.83 -8.34 -2.20
CA ASN A 48 -3.59 -8.69 -1.49
C ASN A 48 -2.34 -8.05 -2.10
N THR A 49 -2.48 -7.34 -3.23
CA THR A 49 -1.39 -6.72 -3.96
C THR A 49 -1.83 -5.39 -4.55
N ILE A 50 -0.96 -4.38 -4.48
CA ILE A 50 -1.26 -3.04 -4.98
C ILE A 50 -0.04 -2.30 -5.49
N ASP A 51 -0.22 -1.51 -6.55
CA ASP A 51 0.82 -0.66 -7.12
C ASP A 51 0.81 0.71 -6.42
N ILE A 52 1.87 1.05 -5.71
CA ILE A 52 2.12 2.37 -5.14
C ILE A 52 2.49 3.31 -6.29
N PRO A 53 1.72 4.38 -6.56
CA PRO A 53 2.04 5.34 -7.60
C PRO A 53 3.40 6.00 -7.36
N THR A 54 4.11 6.33 -8.43
CA THR A 54 5.30 7.18 -8.36
C THR A 54 4.95 8.50 -7.68
N SER A 55 5.70 8.86 -6.64
CA SER A 55 5.45 10.06 -5.82
C SER A 55 4.07 10.09 -5.19
N GLY A 56 3.51 8.92 -4.88
CA GLY A 56 2.19 8.80 -4.27
C GLY A 56 2.19 8.05 -2.95
N TRP A 57 1.00 7.75 -2.48
CA TRP A 57 0.76 7.03 -1.24
C TRP A 57 -0.36 6.01 -1.41
N VAL A 58 -0.35 5.03 -0.50
CA VAL A 58 -1.39 4.02 -0.38
C VAL A 58 -1.75 3.87 1.09
N VAL A 59 -3.05 3.84 1.39
CA VAL A 59 -3.58 3.45 2.70
C VAL A 59 -4.18 2.05 2.57
N ASN A 60 -3.62 1.12 3.34
CA ASN A 60 -4.14 -0.24 3.44
C ASN A 60 -4.80 -0.45 4.80
N ARG A 61 -6.00 -1.02 4.81
CA ARG A 61 -6.70 -1.44 6.02
C ARG A 61 -7.05 -2.91 5.91
N PHE A 62 -6.68 -3.70 6.90
CA PHE A 62 -7.05 -5.11 7.02
C PHE A 62 -7.26 -5.47 8.48
N LEU A 63 -8.00 -6.54 8.71
CA LEU A 63 -8.12 -7.15 10.02
C LEU A 63 -6.98 -8.16 10.18
N ALA A 64 -6.13 -7.99 11.19
CA ALA A 64 -5.06 -8.94 11.49
C ALA A 64 -5.61 -10.07 12.38
N ASP A 65 -6.48 -10.91 11.84
CA ASP A 65 -7.10 -12.04 12.53
C ASP A 65 -6.50 -13.42 12.15
N ASN A 66 -5.50 -13.43 11.27
CA ASN A 66 -4.75 -14.63 10.92
C ASN A 66 -3.62 -14.89 11.95
N PRO A 67 -3.67 -15.97 12.76
CA PRO A 67 -2.67 -16.25 13.80
C PRO A 67 -1.29 -16.73 13.29
N GLY A 68 -0.99 -16.52 12.01
CA GLY A 68 0.29 -16.84 11.37
C GLY A 68 1.27 -15.66 11.29
N LEU A 69 2.42 -15.90 10.69
CA LEU A 69 3.34 -14.83 10.30
C LEU A 69 2.85 -14.18 9.00
N SER A 70 2.19 -13.03 9.10
CA SER A 70 1.89 -12.18 7.94
C SER A 70 3.10 -11.29 7.61
N ARG A 71 3.43 -11.17 6.33
CA ARG A 71 4.54 -10.35 5.85
C ARG A 71 4.05 -9.38 4.77
N LEU A 72 4.32 -8.11 5.00
CA LEU A 72 4.14 -7.05 4.01
C LEU A 72 5.49 -6.82 3.32
N GLU A 73 5.53 -6.91 2.00
CA GLU A 73 6.77 -6.73 1.24
C GLU A 73 6.57 -5.97 -0.07
N CYS A 74 7.61 -5.27 -0.50
CA CYS A 74 7.71 -4.77 -1.86
C CYS A 74 8.11 -5.93 -2.76
N ILE A 75 7.30 -6.22 -3.77
CA ILE A 75 7.69 -7.10 -4.87
C ILE A 75 8.06 -6.21 -6.05
N PHE A 76 9.28 -6.38 -6.57
CA PHE A 76 9.68 -5.72 -7.81
C PHE A 76 9.09 -6.51 -8.98
N SER A 77 8.49 -5.82 -9.94
CA SER A 77 8.20 -6.40 -11.27
C SER A 77 9.46 -6.48 -12.11
#